data_AF-A0A4W5QMJ6-F1
#
_entry.id   AF-A0A4W5QMJ6-F1
#
_cell.length_a   1.000
_cell.length_b   1.000
_cell.length_c   1.000
_cell.angle_alpha   90.00
_cell.angle_beta   90.00
_cell.angle_gamma   90.00
#
_symmetry.space_group_name_H-M   'P 1'
#
loop_
_entity.id
_entity.type
_entity.pdbx_description
1 polymer ?
#
loop_
_entity_poly.entity_id
_entity_poly.type
_entity_poly.pdbx_seq_one_letter_code
_entity_poly.pdbx_strand_id
1 'polypeptide(L)'
;MLARGVLHLSQSLAEKLGNLQEEHEQLQEFERFLASLEKHLEDWEGRLKSVTVPPHMYISKMGLLELSGFSPDLDILNELSYRLTLSDPATHRLQSLNWSWAQASARAVETYSELQTESLRQQSFQEKCENWMDFLQMMEDSLAVDLASTYSGLREQLRTHQRFQLEMSIGHQILHSVINDALRLLQRGDVDDR
;
A
#
# COMPACT_ATOMS: atom_id res chain seq x y z
N MET A 1 -60.14 -3.71 14.73
CA MET A 1 -59.27 -3.16 13.65
C MET A 1 -58.05 -2.42 14.20
N LEU A 2 -58.17 -1.65 15.29
CA LEU A 2 -57.05 -0.94 15.93
C LEU A 2 -55.86 -1.84 16.37
N ALA A 3 -56.14 -3.00 16.97
CA ALA A 3 -55.09 -3.91 17.46
C ALA A 3 -54.15 -4.43 16.35
N ARG A 4 -54.66 -4.64 15.14
CA ARG A 4 -53.87 -5.10 13.98
C ARG A 4 -52.97 -3.98 13.44
N GLY A 5 -53.42 -2.73 13.48
CA GLY A 5 -52.61 -1.57 13.10
C GLY A 5 -51.48 -1.30 14.10
N VAL A 6 -51.75 -1.45 15.40
CA VAL A 6 -50.74 -1.31 16.46
C VAL A 6 -49.67 -2.41 16.34
N LEU A 7 -50.08 -3.66 16.09
CA LEU A 7 -49.15 -4.78 15.85
C LEU A 7 -48.25 -4.52 14.63
N HIS A 8 -48.81 -4.09 13.51
CA HIS A 8 -48.04 -3.79 12.29
C HIS A 8 -47.04 -2.64 12.51
N LEU A 9 -47.44 -1.58 13.22
CA LEU A 9 -46.55 -0.47 13.58
C LEU A 9 -45.43 -0.96 14.51
N SER A 10 -45.74 -1.78 15.50
CA SER A 10 -44.73 -2.32 16.43
C SER A 10 -43.68 -3.17 15.70
N GLN A 11 -44.10 -3.97 14.72
CA GLN A 11 -43.20 -4.80 13.92
C GLN A 11 -42.32 -3.95 13.00
N SER A 12 -42.89 -2.95 12.32
CA SER A 12 -42.13 -2.03 11.46
C SER A 12 -41.14 -1.17 12.25
N LEU A 13 -41.50 -0.76 13.46
CA LEU A 13 -40.58 -0.03 14.36
C LEU A 13 -39.43 -0.93 14.83
N ALA A 14 -39.71 -2.19 15.16
CA ALA A 14 -38.66 -3.14 15.55
C ALA A 14 -37.68 -3.41 14.41
N GLU A 15 -38.17 -3.57 13.17
CA GLU A 15 -37.34 -3.75 11.98
C GLU A 15 -36.47 -2.50 11.71
N LYS A 16 -37.05 -1.31 11.76
CA LYS A 16 -36.30 -0.05 11.62
C LYS A 16 -35.23 0.11 12.69
N LEU A 17 -35.55 -0.25 13.93
CA LEU A 17 -34.61 -0.16 15.05
C LEU A 17 -33.44 -1.13 14.85
N GLY A 18 -33.70 -2.36 14.38
CA GLY A 18 -32.66 -3.32 14.00
C GLY A 18 -31.73 -2.78 12.91
N ASN A 19 -32.30 -2.24 11.83
CA ASN A 19 -31.50 -1.67 10.73
C ASN A 19 -30.63 -0.49 11.18
N LEU A 20 -31.18 0.41 12.00
CA LEU A 20 -30.41 1.54 12.54
C LEU A 20 -29.29 1.09 13.48
N GLN A 21 -29.51 0.00 14.22
CA GLN A 21 -28.48 -0.57 15.10
C GLN A 21 -27.34 -1.19 14.29
N GLU A 22 -27.65 -1.93 13.22
CA GLU A 22 -26.63 -2.47 12.31
C GLU A 22 -25.84 -1.35 11.61
N GLU A 23 -26.52 -0.32 11.11
CA GLU A 23 -25.86 0.86 10.51
C GLU A 23 -24.94 1.56 11.52
N HIS A 24 -25.37 1.68 12.78
CA HIS A 24 -24.56 2.25 13.84
C HIS A 24 -23.30 1.44 14.13
N GLU A 25 -23.41 0.10 14.16
CA GLU A 25 -22.26 -0.79 14.35
C GLU A 25 -21.26 -0.69 13.19
N GLN A 26 -21.75 -0.64 11.95
CA GLN A 26 -20.90 -0.46 10.77
C GLN A 26 -20.19 0.90 10.77
N LEU A 27 -20.87 1.98 11.16
CA LEU A 27 -20.26 3.30 11.30
C LEU A 27 -19.18 3.33 12.40
N GLN A 28 -19.41 2.64 13.53
CA GLN A 28 -18.39 2.53 14.57
C GLN A 28 -17.15 1.76 14.10
N GLU A 29 -17.34 0.68 13.34
CA GLU A 29 -16.23 -0.08 12.76
C GLU A 29 -15.45 0.77 11.74
N PHE A 30 -16.17 1.49 10.87
CA PHE A 30 -15.58 2.43 9.92
C PHE A 30 -14.72 3.49 10.64
N GLU A 31 -15.25 4.14 11.68
CA GLU A 31 -14.53 5.17 12.43
C GLU A 31 -13.27 4.64 13.11
N ARG A 32 -13.33 3.44 13.68
CA ARG A 32 -12.15 2.78 14.27
C ARG A 32 -11.11 2.46 13.20
N PHE A 33 -11.56 2.01 12.03
CA PHE A 33 -10.66 1.65 10.94
C PHE A 33 -10.00 2.88 10.31
N LEU A 34 -10.76 3.96 10.09
CA LEU A 34 -10.27 5.27 9.67
C LEU A 34 -9.22 5.80 10.63
N ALA A 35 -9.51 5.84 11.94
CA ALA A 35 -8.58 6.30 12.95
C ALA A 35 -7.30 5.46 13.03
N SER A 36 -7.42 4.14 12.81
CA SER A 36 -6.26 3.25 12.73
C SER A 36 -5.35 3.62 11.56
N LEU A 37 -5.91 3.84 10.36
CA LEU A 37 -5.11 4.20 9.18
C LEU A 37 -4.51 5.61 9.27
N GLU A 38 -5.26 6.58 9.80
CA GLU A 38 -4.73 7.93 10.11
C GLU A 38 -3.50 7.83 11.02
N LYS A 39 -3.62 7.07 12.12
CA LYS A 39 -2.50 6.87 13.05
C LYS A 39 -1.30 6.19 12.39
N HIS A 40 -1.52 5.17 11.55
CA HIS A 40 -0.42 4.51 10.85
C HIS A 40 0.33 5.47 9.92
N LEU A 41 -0.40 6.32 9.20
CA LEU A 41 0.22 7.33 8.34
C LEU A 41 1.00 8.36 9.16
N GLU A 42 0.43 8.83 10.27
CA GLU A 42 1.11 9.74 11.19
C GLU A 42 2.38 9.12 11.80
N ASP A 43 2.32 7.87 12.25
CA ASP A 43 3.45 7.13 12.81
C ASP A 43 4.53 6.90 11.74
N TRP A 44 4.15 6.62 10.49
CA TRP A 44 5.07 6.48 9.37
C TRP A 44 5.76 7.81 9.02
N GLU A 45 5.00 8.91 8.93
CA GLU A 45 5.56 10.24 8.69
C GLU A 45 6.40 10.75 9.87
N GLY A 46 6.01 10.41 11.10
CA GLY A 46 6.72 10.76 12.32
C GLY A 46 8.09 10.11 12.36
N ARG A 47 8.18 8.82 12.01
CA ARG A 47 9.46 8.12 11.86
C ARG A 47 10.36 8.82 10.83
N LEU A 48 9.80 9.29 9.71
CA LEU A 48 10.49 10.03 8.65
C LEU A 48 11.04 11.40 9.12
N LYS A 49 10.32 12.09 10.00
CA LYS A 49 10.70 13.42 10.53
C LYS A 49 11.67 13.36 11.71
N SER A 50 11.66 12.26 12.48
CA SER A 50 12.43 12.12 13.73
C SER A 50 13.94 11.91 13.56
N VAL A 51 14.38 11.60 12.34
CA VAL A 51 15.80 11.39 12.04
C VAL A 51 16.40 12.70 11.54
N THR A 52 17.41 13.23 12.24
CA THR A 52 18.12 14.50 11.96
C THR A 52 19.00 14.50 10.69
N VAL A 53 18.68 13.64 9.71
CA VAL A 53 19.45 13.39 8.49
C VAL A 53 18.56 13.70 7.27
N PRO A 54 19.10 14.22 6.15
CA PRO A 54 18.28 14.67 5.03
C PRO A 54 17.32 13.59 4.45
N PRO A 55 16.18 14.00 3.85
CA PRO A 55 15.06 13.10 3.50
C PRO A 55 15.42 11.93 2.57
N HIS A 56 16.46 12.11 1.76
CA HIS A 56 16.98 11.11 0.84
C HIS A 56 17.76 10.00 1.55
N MET A 57 18.05 10.07 2.85
CA MET A 57 18.77 8.99 3.54
C MET A 57 17.87 8.06 4.35
N TYR A 58 16.55 8.31 4.36
CA TYR A 58 15.62 7.66 5.29
C TYR A 58 14.66 6.65 4.65
N ILE A 59 14.22 6.86 3.40
CA ILE A 59 13.25 5.94 2.80
C ILE A 59 13.97 4.64 2.48
N SER A 60 13.87 3.69 3.40
CA SER A 60 14.33 2.32 3.22
C SER A 60 13.31 1.56 2.39
N LYS A 61 13.78 0.55 1.65
CA LYS A 61 12.91 -0.40 0.94
C LYS A 61 11.81 -0.93 1.87
N MET A 62 12.16 -1.26 3.12
CA MET A 62 11.22 -1.77 4.13
C MET A 62 10.15 -0.75 4.53
N GLY A 63 10.50 0.52 4.75
CA GLY A 63 9.52 1.55 5.09
C GLY A 63 8.57 1.88 3.94
N LEU A 64 9.04 1.77 2.69
CA LEU A 64 8.21 1.92 1.50
C LEU A 64 7.26 0.73 1.32
N LEU A 65 7.77 -0.50 1.53
CA LEU A 65 6.96 -1.72 1.51
C LEU A 65 5.89 -1.71 2.59
N GLU A 66 6.21 -1.22 3.78
CA GLU A 66 5.23 -1.05 4.86
C GLU A 66 4.07 -0.15 4.43
N LEU A 67 4.36 1.06 3.91
CA LEU A 67 3.34 2.00 3.44
C LEU A 67 2.51 1.42 2.29
N SER A 68 3.16 0.83 1.28
CA SER A 68 2.45 0.20 0.15
C SER A 68 1.56 -0.97 0.59
N GLY A 69 1.97 -1.71 1.62
CA GLY A 69 1.21 -2.84 2.15
C GLY A 69 -0.12 -2.44 2.80
N PHE A 70 -0.29 -1.17 3.20
CA PHE A 70 -1.54 -0.67 3.76
C PHE A 70 -2.47 -0.02 2.72
N SER A 71 -2.03 0.21 1.49
CA SER A 71 -2.93 0.72 0.42
C SER A 71 -4.21 -0.11 0.24
N PRO A 72 -4.17 -1.46 0.29
CA PRO A 72 -5.40 -2.26 0.20
C PRO A 72 -6.38 -2.02 1.36
N ASP A 73 -5.86 -1.67 2.53
CA ASP A 73 -6.70 -1.35 3.68
C ASP A 73 -7.41 0.00 3.47
N LEU A 74 -6.73 0.96 2.85
CA LEU A 74 -7.33 2.22 2.43
C LEU A 74 -8.41 2.01 1.35
N ASP A 75 -8.17 1.12 0.39
CA ASP A 75 -9.16 0.78 -0.64
C ASP A 75 -10.42 0.15 -0.01
N ILE A 76 -10.25 -0.77 0.94
CA ILE A 76 -11.38 -1.35 1.68
C ILE A 76 -12.14 -0.27 2.46
N LEU A 77 -11.43 0.67 3.10
CA LEU A 77 -12.05 1.79 3.80
C LEU A 77 -12.87 2.67 2.85
N ASN A 78 -12.34 2.95 1.65
CA ASN A 78 -13.04 3.70 0.61
C ASN A 78 -14.28 2.96 0.12
N GLU A 79 -14.20 1.66 -0.11
CA GLU A 79 -15.36 0.82 -0.48
C GLU A 79 -16.45 0.82 0.60
N LEU A 80 -16.06 0.76 1.87
CA LEU A 80 -17.02 0.89 2.99
C LEU A 80 -17.67 2.27 2.99
N SER A 81 -16.92 3.33 2.69
CA SER A 81 -17.46 4.69 2.65
C SER A 81 -18.57 4.87 1.60
N TYR A 82 -18.48 4.19 0.45
CA TYR A 82 -19.50 4.27 -0.59
C TYR A 82 -20.81 3.58 -0.21
N ARG A 83 -20.73 2.62 0.72
CA ARG A 83 -21.90 1.88 1.21
C ARG A 83 -22.57 2.54 2.42
N LEU A 84 -21.85 3.41 3.12
CA LEU A 84 -22.30 4.03 4.37
C LEU A 84 -22.70 5.49 4.18
N THR A 85 -23.74 5.92 4.87
CA THR A 85 -24.15 7.32 4.99
C THR A 85 -23.27 8.04 6.01
N LEU A 86 -22.07 8.44 5.57
CA LEU A 86 -21.11 9.13 6.42
C LEU A 86 -21.56 10.55 6.79
N SER A 87 -21.17 10.99 7.98
CA SER A 87 -21.32 12.39 8.39
C SER A 87 -20.32 13.30 7.67
N ASP A 88 -20.61 14.60 7.56
CA ASP A 88 -19.68 15.56 6.94
C ASP A 88 -18.26 15.51 7.57
N PRO A 89 -18.11 15.45 8.91
CA PRO A 89 -16.79 15.32 9.53
C PRO A 89 -16.04 14.05 9.14
N ALA A 90 -16.74 12.91 9.09
CA ALA A 90 -16.14 11.62 8.71
C ALA A 90 -15.71 11.62 7.24
N THR A 91 -16.53 12.22 6.37
CA THR A 91 -16.24 12.39 4.95
C THR A 91 -15.00 13.24 4.73
N HIS A 92 -14.88 14.37 5.44
CA HIS A 92 -13.72 15.24 5.35
C HIS A 92 -12.44 14.56 5.84
N ARG A 93 -12.51 13.79 6.93
CA ARG A 93 -11.37 13.01 7.43
C ARG A 93 -10.92 11.96 6.42
N LEU A 94 -11.85 11.19 5.85
CA LEU A 94 -11.52 10.21 4.80
C LEU A 94 -10.86 10.87 3.58
N GLN A 95 -11.39 12.00 3.11
CA GLN A 95 -10.80 12.74 1.99
C GLN A 95 -9.39 13.23 2.32
N SER A 96 -9.19 13.77 3.52
CA SER A 96 -7.86 14.19 3.99
C SER A 96 -6.90 13.03 4.06
N LEU A 97 -7.33 11.88 4.60
CA LEU A 97 -6.51 10.68 4.66
C LEU A 97 -6.10 10.20 3.27
N ASN A 98 -7.06 10.07 2.33
CA ASN A 98 -6.77 9.66 0.96
C ASN A 98 -5.76 10.59 0.28
N TRP A 99 -5.93 11.90 0.45
CA TRP A 99 -5.03 12.89 -0.13
C TRP A 99 -3.63 12.80 0.46
N SER A 100 -3.51 12.80 1.79
CA SER A 100 -2.22 12.69 2.48
C SER A 100 -1.52 11.36 2.17
N TRP A 101 -2.28 10.26 2.11
CA TRP A 101 -1.75 8.95 1.78
C TRP A 101 -1.19 8.89 0.36
N ALA A 102 -1.92 9.42 -0.61
CA ALA A 102 -1.47 9.50 -2.00
C ALA A 102 -0.20 10.35 -2.12
N GLN A 103 -0.15 11.50 -1.45
CA GLN A 103 1.01 12.38 -1.45
C GLN A 103 2.23 11.71 -0.78
N ALA A 104 2.04 11.11 0.40
CA ALA A 104 3.10 10.42 1.13
C ALA A 104 3.65 9.24 0.31
N SER A 105 2.76 8.43 -0.29
CA SER A 105 3.14 7.29 -1.13
C SER A 105 3.91 7.72 -2.37
N ALA A 106 3.41 8.72 -3.11
CA ALA A 106 4.08 9.22 -4.31
C ALA A 106 5.48 9.77 -3.99
N ARG A 107 5.58 10.60 -2.95
CA ARG A 107 6.86 11.17 -2.50
C ARG A 107 7.82 10.08 -2.05
N ALA A 108 7.32 9.05 -1.36
CA ALA A 108 8.15 7.96 -0.87
C ALA A 108 8.73 7.14 -2.03
N VAL A 109 7.91 6.82 -3.03
CA VAL A 109 8.33 6.08 -4.23
C VAL A 109 9.34 6.89 -5.04
N GLU A 110 9.08 8.18 -5.27
CA GLU A 110 9.97 9.09 -6.01
C GLU A 110 11.34 9.17 -5.34
N THR A 111 11.37 9.51 -4.04
CA THR A 111 12.63 9.64 -3.29
C THR A 111 13.42 8.34 -3.27
N TYR A 112 12.75 7.18 -3.10
CA TYR A 112 13.41 5.88 -3.15
C TYR A 112 13.98 5.58 -4.54
N SER A 113 13.23 5.87 -5.60
CA SER A 113 13.68 5.65 -6.98
C SER A 113 14.90 6.49 -7.32
N GLU A 114 14.95 7.75 -6.89
CA GLU A 114 16.12 8.61 -7.06
C GLU A 114 17.36 8.04 -6.36
N LEU A 115 17.19 7.57 -5.11
CA LEU A 115 18.26 6.96 -4.33
C LEU A 115 18.76 5.67 -4.93
N GLN A 116 17.84 4.82 -5.36
CA GLN A 116 18.18 3.56 -6.02
C GLN A 116 18.94 3.83 -7.31
N THR A 117 18.49 4.81 -8.10
CA THR A 117 19.17 5.22 -9.34
C THR A 117 20.59 5.70 -9.07
N GLU A 118 20.79 6.54 -8.05
CA GLU A 118 22.12 7.02 -7.68
C GLU A 118 23.02 5.89 -7.14
N SER A 119 22.48 5.00 -6.30
CA SER A 119 23.19 3.82 -5.81
C SER A 119 23.62 2.91 -6.96
N LEU A 120 22.71 2.62 -7.89
CA LEU A 120 23.01 1.84 -9.09
C LEU A 120 24.07 2.53 -9.95
N ARG A 121 24.06 3.87 -10.08
CA ARG A 121 25.07 4.58 -10.85
C ARG A 121 26.50 4.36 -10.32
N GLN A 122 26.65 4.15 -9.02
CA GLN A 122 27.94 3.94 -8.35
C GLN A 122 28.42 2.48 -8.38
N GLN A 123 27.53 1.53 -8.68
CA GLN A 123 27.86 0.10 -8.79
C GLN A 123 28.54 -0.22 -10.12
N SER A 124 29.44 -1.20 -10.08
CA SER A 124 30.00 -1.85 -11.26
C SER A 124 28.94 -2.67 -12.01
N PHE A 125 29.23 -3.00 -13.27
CA PHE A 125 28.34 -3.84 -14.08
C PHE A 125 28.10 -5.21 -13.44
N GLN A 126 29.16 -5.83 -12.87
CA GLN A 126 29.05 -7.12 -12.21
C GLN A 126 28.13 -7.05 -10.98
N GLU A 127 28.31 -6.06 -10.10
CA GLU A 127 27.47 -5.88 -8.90
C GLU A 127 25.99 -5.68 -9.29
N LYS A 128 25.71 -4.95 -10.38
CA LYS A 128 24.33 -4.79 -10.87
C LYS A 128 23.72 -6.09 -11.35
N CYS A 129 24.51 -6.93 -12.04
CA CYS A 129 24.08 -8.26 -12.47
C CYS A 129 23.79 -9.17 -11.28
N GLU A 130 24.65 -9.15 -10.25
CA GLU A 130 24.45 -9.89 -9.00
C GLU A 130 23.15 -9.43 -8.30
N ASN A 131 22.97 -8.12 -8.12
CA ASN A 131 21.74 -7.55 -7.54
C ASN A 131 20.48 -7.93 -8.34
N TRP A 132 20.58 -8.00 -9.68
CA TRP A 132 19.48 -8.42 -10.54
C TRP A 132 19.17 -9.92 -10.38
N MET A 133 20.19 -10.76 -10.28
CA MET A 133 20.02 -12.21 -10.02
C MET A 133 19.40 -12.47 -8.65
N ASP A 134 19.88 -11.78 -7.61
CA ASP A 134 19.32 -11.87 -6.25
C ASP A 134 17.85 -11.44 -6.23
N PHE A 135 17.52 -10.36 -6.96
CA PHE A 135 16.14 -9.93 -7.12
C PHE A 135 15.29 -11.01 -7.81
N LEU A 136 15.75 -11.60 -8.92
CA LEU A 136 15.00 -12.65 -9.62
C LEU A 136 14.76 -13.87 -8.72
N GLN A 137 15.75 -14.30 -7.94
CA GLN A 137 15.57 -15.42 -7.02
C GLN A 137 14.52 -15.13 -5.94
N MET A 138 14.61 -13.96 -5.31
CA MET A 138 13.62 -13.50 -4.32
C MET A 138 12.20 -13.48 -4.92
N MET A 139 12.08 -13.05 -6.18
CA MET A 139 10.82 -12.99 -6.89
C MET A 139 10.24 -14.37 -7.17
N GLU A 140 11.05 -15.32 -7.61
CA GLU A 140 10.63 -16.71 -7.81
C GLU A 140 10.11 -17.34 -6.51
N ASP A 141 10.81 -17.12 -5.40
CA ASP A 141 10.41 -17.62 -4.08
C ASP A 141 9.06 -17.03 -3.63
N SER A 142 8.82 -15.75 -3.97
CA SER A 142 7.60 -15.03 -3.58
C SER A 142 6.34 -15.39 -4.40
N LEU A 143 6.50 -15.98 -5.58
CA LEU A 143 5.40 -16.31 -6.50
C LEU A 143 4.72 -17.65 -6.16
N ALA A 144 5.31 -18.46 -5.29
CA ALA A 144 4.83 -19.78 -4.91
C ALA A 144 3.86 -19.75 -3.71
N VAL A 145 2.73 -19.05 -3.83
CA VAL A 145 1.77 -18.90 -2.72
C VAL A 145 0.38 -19.40 -3.10
N ASP A 146 -0.15 -20.33 -2.30
CA ASP A 146 -1.52 -20.82 -2.41
C ASP A 146 -2.55 -19.72 -2.08
N LEU A 147 -3.72 -19.78 -2.72
CA LEU A 147 -4.81 -18.85 -2.42
C LEU A 147 -5.32 -19.05 -0.99
N ALA A 148 -5.37 -17.98 -0.21
CA ALA A 148 -5.90 -18.03 1.14
C ALA A 148 -7.38 -18.40 1.18
N SER A 149 -7.77 -19.26 2.13
CA SER A 149 -9.15 -19.76 2.27
C SER A 149 -10.03 -18.92 3.21
N THR A 150 -9.47 -17.88 3.85
CA THR A 150 -10.17 -17.02 4.81
C THR A 150 -10.11 -15.56 4.38
N TYR A 151 -11.10 -14.75 4.75
CA TYR A 151 -11.13 -13.33 4.42
C TYR A 151 -9.91 -12.57 4.99
N SER A 152 -9.49 -12.88 6.22
CA SER A 152 -8.28 -12.29 6.81
C SER A 152 -7.01 -12.69 6.06
N GLY A 153 -6.94 -13.95 5.61
CA GLY A 153 -5.84 -14.43 4.77
C GLY A 153 -5.82 -13.77 3.40
N LEU A 154 -6.98 -13.57 2.76
CA LEU A 154 -7.10 -12.86 1.49
C LEU A 154 -6.67 -11.39 1.62
N ARG A 155 -7.01 -10.73 2.73
CA ARG A 155 -6.52 -9.37 3.02
C ARG A 155 -5.00 -9.34 3.11
N GLU A 156 -4.40 -10.24 3.89
CA GLU A 156 -2.93 -10.27 4.01
C GLU A 156 -2.25 -10.64 2.67
N GLN A 157 -2.86 -11.53 1.90
CA GLN A 157 -2.39 -11.86 0.56
C GLN A 157 -2.44 -10.63 -0.37
N LEU A 158 -3.48 -9.80 -0.28
CA LEU A 158 -3.57 -8.56 -1.03
C LEU A 158 -2.51 -7.53 -0.60
N ARG A 159 -2.20 -7.42 0.70
CA ARG A 159 -1.09 -6.59 1.20
C ARG A 159 0.26 -7.07 0.66
N THR A 160 0.48 -8.38 0.69
CA THR A 160 1.69 -9.01 0.15
C THR A 160 1.82 -8.75 -1.36
N HIS A 161 0.73 -8.90 -2.11
CA HIS A 161 0.71 -8.60 -3.53
C HIS A 161 0.99 -7.11 -3.82
N GLN A 162 0.47 -6.18 -3.01
CA GLN A 162 0.74 -4.75 -3.19
C GLN A 162 2.22 -4.41 -2.95
N ARG A 163 2.84 -5.03 -1.93
CA ARG A 163 4.28 -4.94 -1.69
C ARG A 163 5.07 -5.50 -2.88
N PHE A 164 4.67 -6.66 -3.38
CA PHE A 164 5.28 -7.30 -4.55
C PHE A 164 5.25 -6.41 -5.80
N GLN A 165 4.14 -5.71 -6.07
CA GLN A 165 4.07 -4.76 -7.19
C GLN A 165 5.10 -3.64 -7.08
N LEU A 166 5.34 -3.15 -5.87
CA LEU A 166 6.36 -2.15 -5.62
C LEU A 166 7.77 -2.74 -5.79
N GLU A 167 8.02 -3.96 -5.30
CA GLU A 167 9.30 -4.65 -5.52
C GLU A 167 9.59 -4.88 -7.00
N MET A 168 8.56 -5.23 -7.79
CA MET A 168 8.67 -5.29 -9.25
C MET A 168 9.11 -3.97 -9.87
N SER A 169 8.55 -2.84 -9.42
CA SER A 169 8.98 -1.51 -9.87
C SER A 169 10.44 -1.22 -9.55
N ILE A 170 10.89 -1.60 -8.35
CA ILE A 170 12.29 -1.50 -7.90
C ILE A 170 13.20 -2.38 -8.76
N GLY A 171 12.78 -3.61 -9.05
CA GLY A 171 13.51 -4.55 -9.91
C GLY A 171 13.71 -4.02 -11.32
N HIS A 172 12.69 -3.40 -11.91
CA HIS A 172 12.81 -2.79 -13.24
C HIS A 172 13.91 -1.72 -13.29
N GLN A 173 14.13 -0.94 -12.22
CA GLN A 173 15.22 0.05 -12.19
C GLN A 173 16.60 -0.62 -12.23
N ILE A 174 16.76 -1.76 -11.55
CA ILE A 174 18.00 -2.55 -11.60
C ILE A 174 18.22 -3.08 -13.03
N LEU A 175 17.20 -3.71 -13.61
CA LEU A 175 17.25 -4.25 -14.98
C LEU A 175 17.61 -3.17 -16.01
N HIS A 176 16.97 -2.01 -15.95
CA HIS A 176 17.27 -0.89 -16.85
C HIS A 176 18.72 -0.41 -16.70
N SER A 177 19.26 -0.37 -15.48
CA SER A 177 20.66 -0.03 -15.22
C SER A 177 21.62 -1.06 -15.84
N VAL A 178 21.35 -2.36 -15.66
CA VAL A 178 22.12 -3.46 -16.26
C VAL A 178 22.13 -3.36 -17.78
N ILE A 179 20.97 -3.18 -18.41
CA ILE A 179 20.85 -3.06 -19.88
C ILE A 179 21.66 -1.87 -20.38
N ASN A 180 21.56 -0.71 -19.72
CA ASN A 180 22.28 0.49 -20.11
C ASN A 180 23.80 0.32 -20.00
N ASP A 181 24.29 -0.35 -18.96
CA ASP A 181 25.71 -0.67 -18.82
C ASP A 181 26.19 -1.67 -19.88
N ALA A 182 25.43 -2.74 -20.11
CA ALA A 182 25.75 -3.72 -21.15
C ALA A 182 25.86 -3.06 -22.54
N LEU A 183 24.91 -2.18 -22.88
CA LEU A 183 24.95 -1.41 -24.11
C LEU A 183 26.20 -0.51 -24.20
N ARG A 184 26.58 0.16 -23.10
CA ARG A 184 27.80 0.99 -23.06
C ARG A 184 29.08 0.17 -23.24
N LEU A 185 29.15 -1.01 -22.63
CA LEU A 185 30.30 -1.93 -22.78
C LEU A 185 30.43 -2.46 -24.21
N LEU A 186 29.30 -2.87 -24.81
CA LEU A 186 29.25 -3.30 -26.21
C LEU A 186 29.69 -2.19 -27.17
N GLN A 187 29.25 -0.95 -26.95
CA GLN A 187 29.66 0.21 -27.75
C GLN A 187 31.14 0.54 -27.63
N ARG A 188 31.76 0.24 -26.48
CA ARG A 188 33.20 0.47 -26.25
C ARG A 188 34.09 -0.63 -26.84
N GLY A 189 33.52 -1.76 -27.25
CA GLY A 189 34.29 -2.92 -27.70
C GLY A 189 35.02 -3.64 -26.58
N ASP A 190 34.61 -3.42 -25.31
CA ASP A 190 35.17 -4.10 -24.12
C ASP A 190 34.66 -5.55 -23.96
N VAL A 191 33.84 -6.03 -24.90
CA VAL A 191 33.43 -7.43 -24.97
C VAL A 191 34.41 -8.12 -25.91
N ASP A 192 35.44 -8.74 -25.32
CA ASP A 192 36.39 -9.58 -26.04
C ASP A 192 35.62 -10.74 -26.69
N ASP A 193 35.59 -10.76 -28.03
CA ASP A 193 35.08 -11.88 -28.84
C ASP A 193 35.98 -13.09 -28.54
N ARG A 194 35.53 -13.98 -27.64
CA ARG A 194 36.16 -15.29 -27.42
C ARG A 194 35.39 -16.39 -28.15
#